data_AF-A0A7Y8I9R2-F1
#
_entry.id   AF-A0A7Y8I9R2-F1
#
_cell.length_a   1.000
_cell.length_b   1.000
_cell.length_c   1.000
_cell.angle_alpha   90.00
_cell.angle_beta   90.00
_cell.angle_gamma   90.00
#
_symmetry.space_group_name_H-M   'P 1'
#
loop_
_entity.id
_entity.type
_entity.pdbx_description
1 polymer ?
#
loop_
_entity_poly.entity_id
_entity_poly.type
_entity_poly.pdbx_seq_one_letter_code
_entity_poly.pdbx_strand_id
1 'polypeptide(L)'
;MAKKFDDNPIACVDGTGKEYIMAVGGFGKAYLYNGYRWKQIKAVENLNILFRGVWVNGKEAFIIGITTDGYPQKTVVYHGK
;
A
#
# COMPACT_ATOMS: atom_id res chain seq x y z
N MET A 1 19.81 -5.03 -12.24
CA MET A 1 18.74 -6.02 -12.48
C MET A 1 17.55 -5.65 -11.60
N ALA A 2 16.34 -5.51 -12.15
CA ALA A 2 15.14 -5.27 -11.36
C ALA A 2 14.64 -6.59 -10.75
N LYS A 3 14.25 -6.59 -9.47
CA LYS A 3 13.73 -7.78 -8.77
C LYS A 3 12.25 -7.60 -8.50
N LYS A 4 11.45 -8.58 -8.93
CA LYS A 4 10.02 -8.67 -8.62
C LYS A 4 9.86 -9.07 -7.15
N PHE A 5 8.92 -8.44 -6.44
CA PHE A 5 8.60 -8.78 -5.05
C PHE A 5 7.16 -9.27 -4.84
N ASP A 6 6.26 -9.03 -5.80
CA ASP A 6 4.88 -9.53 -5.76
C ASP A 6 4.28 -9.59 -7.19
N ASP A 7 3.29 -10.46 -7.40
CA ASP A 7 2.59 -10.67 -8.68
C ASP A 7 1.36 -9.74 -8.89
N ASN A 8 0.91 -9.05 -7.85
CA ASN A 8 -0.29 -8.22 -7.87
C ASN A 8 0.01 -6.82 -8.41
N PRO A 9 -0.98 -6.17 -9.05
CA PRO A 9 -0.80 -4.81 -9.55
C PRO A 9 -0.56 -3.83 -8.40
N ILE A 10 0.53 -3.07 -8.50
CA ILE A 10 0.81 -1.90 -7.64
C ILE A 10 0.17 -0.68 -8.30
N ALA A 11 -0.65 0.03 -7.55
CA ALA A 11 -1.36 1.22 -8.02
C ALA A 11 -0.60 2.51 -7.71
N CYS A 12 0.12 2.56 -6.59
CA CYS A 12 0.80 3.75 -6.14
C CYS A 12 2.05 3.41 -5.32
N VAL A 13 3.04 4.29 -5.40
CA VAL A 13 4.26 4.26 -4.59
C VAL A 13 4.55 5.68 -4.11
N ASP A 14 4.91 5.82 -2.85
CA ASP A 14 5.42 7.06 -2.27
C ASP A 14 6.49 6.76 -1.23
N GLY A 15 7.36 7.71 -0.93
CA GLY A 15 8.48 7.46 -0.04
C GLY A 15 9.18 8.71 0.47
N THR A 16 9.78 8.57 1.65
CA THR A 16 10.72 9.55 2.20
C THR A 16 12.11 8.95 2.28
N GLY A 17 12.96 9.34 1.33
CA GLY A 17 14.35 8.87 1.27
C GLY A 17 14.51 7.43 0.76
N LYS A 18 15.68 6.85 0.99
CA LYS A 18 16.08 5.56 0.39
C LYS A 18 15.54 4.33 1.13
N GLU A 19 15.05 4.53 2.35
CA GLU A 19 14.75 3.44 3.29
C GLU A 19 13.29 3.40 3.74
N TYR A 20 12.47 4.37 3.34
CA TYR A 20 11.06 4.43 3.72
C TYR A 20 10.23 4.68 2.46
N ILE A 21 9.98 3.62 1.71
CA ILE A 21 9.15 3.65 0.49
C ILE A 21 7.99 2.70 0.70
N MET A 22 6.77 3.18 0.51
CA MET A 22 5.56 2.38 0.56
C MET A 22 4.99 2.16 -0.84
N ALA A 23 4.55 0.94 -1.11
CA ALA A 23 3.84 0.57 -2.32
C ALA A 23 2.51 -0.07 -1.96
N VAL A 24 1.43 0.32 -2.64
CA VAL A 24 0.08 -0.19 -2.39
C VAL A 24 -0.60 -0.57 -3.69
N GLY A 25 -1.56 -1.50 -3.63
CA GLY A 25 -2.29 -1.88 -4.82
C GLY A 25 -3.43 -2.86 -4.58
N GLY A 26 -3.57 -3.78 -5.53
CA GLY A 26 -4.68 -4.72 -5.58
C GLY A 26 -4.77 -5.64 -4.35
N PHE A 27 -5.98 -6.13 -4.09
CA PHE A 27 -6.30 -7.09 -3.03
C PHE A 27 -5.84 -6.64 -1.63
N GLY A 28 -5.95 -5.34 -1.37
CA GLY A 28 -5.59 -4.70 -0.11
C GLY A 28 -4.15 -4.95 0.31
N LYS A 29 -3.23 -5.08 -0.65
CA LYS A 29 -1.82 -5.30 -0.35
C LYS A 29 -1.07 -3.98 -0.24
N ALA A 30 -0.35 -3.83 0.86
CA ALA A 30 0.58 -2.74 1.10
C ALA A 30 1.95 -3.30 1.50
N TYR A 31 3.01 -2.62 1.09
CA TYR A 31 4.39 -3.02 1.33
C TYR A 31 5.23 -1.82 1.78
N LEU A 32 6.17 -2.07 2.69
CA LEU A 32 7.20 -1.12 3.10
C LEU A 32 8.58 -1.65 2.65
N TYR A 33 9.28 -0.87 1.86
CA TYR A 33 10.70 -1.05 1.60
C TYR A 33 11.49 -0.41 2.73
N ASN A 34 12.41 -1.18 3.33
CA ASN A 34 13.21 -0.74 4.47
C ASN A 34 14.68 -0.41 4.12
N GLY A 35 14.98 -0.13 2.84
CA GLY A 35 16.34 0.07 2.36
C GLY A 35 17.02 -1.20 1.81
N TYR A 36 16.52 -2.38 2.20
CA TYR A 36 17.12 -3.67 1.80
C TYR A 36 16.11 -4.62 1.16
N ARG A 37 14.88 -4.64 1.65
CA ARG A 37 13.81 -5.54 1.17
C ARG A 37 12.44 -4.92 1.34
N TRP A 38 11.51 -5.37 0.49
CA TRP A 38 10.09 -5.13 0.68
C TRP A 38 9.53 -6.08 1.73
N LYS A 39 8.68 -5.55 2.63
CA LYS A 39 7.91 -6.33 3.61
C LYS A 39 6.44 -5.98 3.46
N GLN A 40 5.58 -6.99 3.42
CA GLN A 40 4.13 -6.76 3.42
C GLN A 40 3.67 -6.25 4.78
N ILE A 41 2.80 -5.25 4.78
CA ILE A 41 2.16 -4.70 5.99
C ILE A 41 0.86 -5.46 6.24
N LYS A 42 0.92 -6.50 7.06
CA LYS A 42 -0.21 -7.39 7.34
C LYS A 42 -1.39 -6.71 8.05
N ALA A 43 -1.14 -5.64 8.80
CA ALA A 43 -2.16 -4.91 9.54
C ALA A 43 -3.25 -4.26 8.65
N VAL A 44 -2.95 -4.02 7.36
CA VAL A 44 -3.88 -3.42 6.41
C VAL A 44 -4.32 -4.39 5.30
N GLU A 45 -3.96 -5.68 5.41
CA GLU A 45 -4.33 -6.69 4.40
C GLU A 45 -5.84 -6.92 4.37
N ASN A 46 -6.46 -6.66 3.22
CA ASN A 46 -7.88 -6.94 3.00
C ASN A 46 -8.18 -7.21 1.52
N LEU A 47 -8.51 -8.47 1.20
CA LEU A 47 -8.74 -8.90 -0.18
C LEU A 47 -9.92 -8.20 -0.87
N ASN A 48 -10.84 -7.60 -0.10
CA ASN A 48 -12.02 -6.88 -0.60
C ASN A 48 -11.77 -5.37 -0.74
N ILE A 49 -10.51 -4.94 -0.78
CA ILE A 49 -10.13 -3.54 -0.96
C ILE A 49 -9.17 -3.42 -2.14
N LEU A 50 -9.34 -2.37 -2.94
CA LEU A 50 -8.32 -1.94 -3.90
C LEU A 50 -7.70 -0.64 -3.39
N PHE A 51 -6.45 -0.69 -2.98
CA PHE A 51 -5.71 0.53 -2.68
C PHE A 51 -5.38 1.27 -3.98
N ARG A 52 -5.56 2.58 -3.94
CA ARG A 52 -5.45 3.48 -5.10
C ARG A 52 -4.37 4.54 -4.92
N GLY A 53 -4.01 4.85 -3.69
CA GLY A 53 -3.03 5.88 -3.39
C GLY A 53 -2.37 5.64 -2.04
N VAL A 54 -1.12 6.08 -1.94
CA VAL A 54 -0.39 6.16 -0.68
C VAL A 54 0.34 7.50 -0.63
N TRP A 55 0.41 8.09 0.56
CA TRP A 55 1.28 9.22 0.85
C TRP A 55 2.01 9.00 2.17
N VAL A 56 3.29 9.38 2.24
CA VAL A 56 4.12 9.21 3.44
C VAL A 56 5.01 10.42 3.72
N ASN A 57 5.32 10.64 5.01
CA ASN A 57 6.26 11.69 5.44
C ASN A 57 7.40 11.18 6.36
N GLY A 58 7.57 9.87 6.46
CA GLY A 58 8.58 9.22 7.31
C GLY A 58 8.17 9.07 8.79
N LYS A 59 7.03 9.60 9.19
CA LYS A 59 6.41 9.40 10.52
C LYS A 59 5.02 8.83 10.43
N GLU A 60 4.30 9.16 9.36
CA GLU A 60 2.93 8.76 9.12
C GLU A 60 2.75 8.33 7.66
N ALA A 61 1.80 7.43 7.47
CA ALA A 61 1.34 6.98 6.18
C ALA A 61 -0.18 7.13 6.07
N PHE A 62 -0.65 7.50 4.89
CA PHE A 62 -2.06 7.49 4.51
C PHE A 62 -2.22 6.59 3.30
N ILE A 63 -3.10 5.60 3.39
CA ILE A 63 -3.45 4.71 2.28
C ILE A 63 -4.93 4.88 1.99
N ILE A 64 -5.25 5.20 0.75
CA ILE A 64 -6.63 5.35 0.29
C ILE A 64 -7.01 4.23 -0.66
N GLY A 65 -8.27 3.83 -0.62
CA GLY A 65 -8.79 2.78 -1.49
C GLY A 65 -10.30 2.76 -1.55
N ILE A 66 -10.82 1.72 -2.18
CA ILE A 66 -12.25 1.45 -2.30
C ILE A 66 -12.57 0.01 -1.93
N THR A 67 -13.74 -0.24 -1.36
CA THR A 67 -14.25 -1.60 -1.16
C THR A 67 -14.69 -2.23 -2.48
N THR A 68 -14.64 -3.56 -2.56
CA THR A 68 -15.03 -4.36 -3.73
C THR A 68 -16.10 -5.41 -3.42
N ASP A 69 -16.66 -5.38 -2.23
CA ASP A 69 -17.66 -6.32 -1.73
C ASP A 69 -19.11 -5.92 -2.03
N GLY A 70 -19.34 -4.78 -2.68
CA GLY A 70 -20.68 -4.35 -3.07
C GLY A 70 -20.75 -3.01 -3.80
N TYR A 71 -21.96 -2.66 -4.23
CA TYR A 71 -22.30 -1.36 -4.82
C TYR A 71 -23.25 -0.59 -3.88
N PRO A 72 -23.05 0.73 -3.69
CA PRO A 72 -21.92 1.51 -4.18
C PRO A 72 -20.62 1.14 -3.45
N GLN A 73 -19.49 1.30 -4.15
CA GLN A 73 -18.18 1.16 -3.52
C GLN A 73 -17.98 2.25 -2.47
N LYS A 74 -17.32 1.91 -1.36
CA LYS A 74 -17.04 2.87 -0.28
C LYS A 74 -15.57 3.22 -0.26
N THR A 75 -15.26 4.49 -0.05
CA THR A 75 -13.89 4.93 0.23
C THR A 75 -13.43 4.36 1.56
N VAL A 76 -12.20 3.89 1.59
CA VAL A 76 -11.47 3.55 2.81
C VAL A 76 -10.23 4.41 2.92
N VAL A 77 -9.93 4.84 4.14
CA VAL A 77 -8.70 5.56 4.47
C VAL A 77 -8.07 4.86 5.67
N TYR A 78 -6.88 4.31 5.47
CA TYR A 78 -6.03 3.84 6.54
C TYR A 78 -4.99 4.91 6.83
N HIS A 79 -4.73 5.18 8.11
CA HIS A 79 -3.62 6.02 8.52
C HIS A 79 -2.95 5.45 9.77
N GLY A 80 -1.67 5.73 9.95
CA GLY A 80 -0.90 5.22 11.08
C GLY A 80 0.54 5.71 11.09
N LYS A 81 1.21 5.47 12.21
CA LYS A 81 2.65 5.70 12.41
C LYS A 81 3.43 4.41 12.18
#